data_AF-A0AAD2CI29-F1
#
_entry.id   AF-A0AAD2CI29-F1
#
_cell.length_a   1.000
_cell.length_b   1.000
_cell.length_c   1.000
_cell.angle_alpha   90.00
_cell.angle_beta   90.00
_cell.angle_gamma   90.00
#
_symmetry.space_group_name_H-M   'P 1'
#
loop_
_entity.id
_entity.type
_entity.pdbx_description
1 polymer ?
#
loop_
_entity_poly.entity_id
_entity_poly.type
_entity_poly.pdbx_seq_one_letter_code
_entity_poly.pdbx_strand_id
1 'polypeptide(L)'
;MKEITNDTTVTNDEESDNSLSNDVVVVVAESKPTIIELASQDPFFRYAKQFLVFLTGRRVMGAIAFLVAISLILVLTLTPVGGGAAVDTSVAATAESSTTATGATSPTTSTTTTQPEARPSMAPLPTQEPSTMPTLEPAVSPSFQLRLHWEDGYYWQESREEMFYCMECADCDEYTTGDGRDGDCRSRGSSSARCREGHLVWIEWCNRRDYQFEIIQHYNSGSQVRVHGTDLCFSTVYNRYLELRVCNQTDALQLWSPIADTKKFELRPFDQRNLTRDDARCLSQQHHPKSEELVGLHSCAEARQDETVYWAEYHR
;
A
#
# COMPACT_ATOMS: atom_id res chain seq x y z
N MET A 1 -27.67 52.20 -2.62
CA MET A 1 -28.54 52.53 -1.47
C MET A 1 -29.11 51.23 -0.93
N LYS A 2 -29.08 51.06 0.40
CA LYS A 2 -29.37 49.85 1.22
C LYS A 2 -28.20 48.90 1.46
N GLU A 3 -27.38 49.32 2.43
CA GLU A 3 -26.71 48.46 3.41
C GLU A 3 -27.74 47.69 4.25
N ILE A 4 -27.38 46.46 4.62
CA ILE A 4 -27.95 45.75 5.76
C ILE A 4 -26.74 45.27 6.58
N THR A 5 -26.52 45.93 7.71
CA THR A 5 -25.60 45.55 8.78
C THR A 5 -26.33 44.58 9.71
N ASN A 6 -25.71 43.45 10.04
CA ASN A 6 -26.08 42.65 11.20
C ASN A 6 -24.87 42.59 12.13
N ASP A 7 -25.00 43.37 13.20
CA ASP A 7 -24.13 43.43 14.36
C ASP A 7 -24.63 42.36 15.35
N THR A 8 -23.73 41.53 15.88
CA THR A 8 -24.05 40.63 16.99
C THR A 8 -22.83 40.50 17.87
N THR A 9 -22.72 41.44 18.81
CA THR A 9 -21.95 41.34 20.04
C THR A 9 -22.74 40.57 21.09
N VAL A 10 -22.23 39.45 21.63
CA VAL A 10 -22.58 38.97 22.98
C VAL A 10 -21.38 38.25 23.63
N THR A 11 -20.86 38.95 24.66
CA THR A 11 -20.25 38.58 25.94
C THR A 11 -19.12 37.54 26.05
N ASN A 12 -18.00 38.07 26.56
CA ASN A 12 -17.03 37.39 27.42
C ASN A 12 -17.71 36.85 28.68
N ASP A 13 -17.34 35.63 29.09
CA ASP A 13 -17.27 35.24 30.49
C ASP A 13 -15.91 34.56 30.71
N GLU A 14 -15.05 35.25 31.46
CA GLU A 14 -13.99 34.65 32.27
C GLU A 14 -14.66 33.76 33.33
N GLU A 15 -14.04 32.65 33.74
CA GLU A 15 -13.74 32.40 35.16
C GLU A 15 -13.17 30.98 35.41
N SER A 16 -12.10 31.00 36.21
CA SER A 16 -11.62 29.98 37.16
C SER A 16 -10.83 28.77 36.68
N ASP A 17 -9.53 28.88 36.96
CA ASP A 17 -8.65 27.81 37.43
C ASP A 17 -9.34 26.87 38.44
N ASN A 18 -9.13 25.57 38.26
CA ASN A 18 -8.97 24.70 39.43
C ASN A 18 -7.99 23.57 39.15
N SER A 19 -6.82 23.71 39.77
CA SER A 19 -5.79 22.68 39.88
C SER A 19 -6.26 21.57 40.81
N LEU A 20 -6.36 20.34 40.31
CA LEU A 20 -6.22 19.14 41.12
C LEU A 20 -5.35 18.14 40.40
N SER A 21 -4.08 18.14 40.79
CA SER A 21 -3.13 17.06 40.58
C SER A 21 -3.63 15.82 41.30
N ASN A 22 -3.95 14.77 40.54
CA ASN A 22 -4.04 13.41 41.04
C ASN A 22 -2.90 12.63 40.39
N ASP A 23 -1.79 12.52 41.10
CA ASP A 23 -0.73 11.56 40.83
C ASP A 23 -1.29 10.15 41.03
N VAL A 24 -1.79 9.55 39.95
CA VAL A 24 -2.06 8.11 39.89
C VAL A 24 -0.77 7.45 39.43
N VAL A 25 -0.02 6.89 40.37
CA VAL A 25 1.08 5.98 40.10
C VAL A 25 0.49 4.67 39.56
N VAL A 26 0.42 4.54 38.24
CA VAL A 26 0.15 3.27 37.58
C VAL A 26 1.43 2.46 37.58
N VAL A 27 1.48 1.43 38.43
CA VAL A 27 2.51 0.38 38.34
C VAL A 27 2.18 -0.47 37.12
N VAL A 28 2.84 -0.17 35.99
CA VAL A 28 2.82 -1.02 34.81
C VAL A 28 3.70 -2.24 35.11
N ALA A 29 3.07 -3.39 35.32
CA ALA A 29 3.76 -4.67 35.30
C ALA A 29 4.13 -5.00 33.85
N GLU A 30 5.42 -4.96 33.53
CA GLU A 30 5.95 -5.41 32.25
C GLU A 30 5.75 -6.93 32.10
N SER A 31 4.73 -7.34 31.35
CA SER A 31 4.64 -8.70 30.83
C SER A 31 5.42 -8.79 29.52
N LYS A 32 6.53 -9.54 29.53
CA LYS A 32 7.31 -9.87 28.32
C LYS A 32 6.42 -10.57 27.29
N PRO A 33 6.35 -10.11 26.03
CA PRO A 33 5.67 -10.85 24.98
C PRO A 33 6.46 -12.12 24.68
N THR A 34 5.78 -13.26 24.80
CA THR A 34 6.32 -14.56 24.44
C THR A 34 6.25 -14.70 22.92
N ILE A 35 7.39 -15.01 22.31
CA ILE A 35 7.56 -15.30 20.89
C ILE A 35 6.70 -16.53 20.53
N ILE A 36 5.61 -16.32 19.79
CA ILE A 36 4.99 -17.33 18.93
C ILE A 36 4.60 -16.64 17.63
N GLU A 37 5.53 -16.55 16.69
CA GLU A 37 5.20 -16.21 15.31
C GLU A 37 6.15 -16.96 14.38
N LEU A 38 5.81 -18.20 14.05
CA LEU A 38 6.37 -18.96 12.94
C LEU A 38 5.40 -20.12 12.61
N ALA A 39 4.25 -19.78 12.00
CA ALA A 39 3.44 -20.65 11.13
C ALA A 39 2.15 -19.91 10.71
N SER A 40 2.26 -18.98 9.76
CA SER A 40 1.09 -18.38 9.11
C SER A 40 1.37 -18.09 7.64
N GLN A 41 1.75 -19.13 6.89
CA GLN A 41 1.78 -19.12 5.42
C GLN A 41 0.96 -20.28 4.84
N ASP A 42 -0.14 -20.65 5.51
CA ASP A 42 -1.09 -21.60 4.93
C ASP A 42 -2.35 -20.83 4.47
N PRO A 43 -2.66 -20.80 3.15
CA PRO A 43 -3.83 -20.10 2.62
C PRO A 43 -5.17 -20.63 3.19
N PHE A 44 -5.18 -21.83 3.79
CA PHE A 44 -6.38 -22.41 4.41
C PHE A 44 -6.87 -21.64 5.66
N PHE A 45 -5.96 -21.02 6.42
CA PHE A 45 -6.32 -20.33 7.67
C PHE A 45 -6.95 -18.94 7.47
N ARG A 46 -6.76 -18.31 6.30
CA ARG A 46 -7.36 -16.99 6.01
C ARG A 46 -8.89 -17.05 5.89
N TYR A 47 -9.44 -18.16 5.38
CA TYR A 47 -10.89 -18.35 5.26
C TYR A 47 -11.59 -18.60 6.61
N ALA A 48 -10.92 -19.25 7.56
CA ALA A 48 -11.52 -19.56 8.86
C ALA A 48 -11.71 -18.30 9.74
N LYS A 49 -10.82 -17.30 9.61
CA LYS A 49 -10.86 -16.09 10.43
C LYS A 49 -11.96 -15.11 10.01
N GLN A 50 -12.29 -15.04 8.71
CA GLN A 50 -13.43 -14.24 8.22
C GLN A 50 -14.78 -14.90 8.56
N PHE A 51 -14.84 -16.22 8.64
CA PHE A 51 -16.09 -16.93 9.01
C PHE A 51 -16.49 -16.75 10.48
N LEU A 52 -15.52 -16.59 11.40
CA LEU A 52 -15.81 -16.48 12.83
C LEU A 52 -16.42 -15.11 13.22
N VAL A 53 -16.11 -14.05 12.47
CA VAL A 53 -16.64 -12.69 12.70
C VAL A 53 -18.12 -12.58 12.28
N PHE A 54 -18.60 -13.46 11.40
CA PHE A 54 -20.00 -13.48 10.96
C PHE A 54 -20.99 -14.08 11.99
N LEU A 55 -20.49 -14.81 13.00
CA LEU A 55 -21.35 -15.51 13.97
C LEU A 55 -21.75 -14.66 15.19
N THR A 56 -21.20 -13.46 15.34
CA THR A 56 -21.54 -12.58 16.48
C THR A 56 -22.64 -11.55 16.18
N GLY A 57 -23.14 -11.49 14.94
CA GLY A 57 -23.96 -10.35 14.48
C GLY A 57 -25.45 -10.57 14.18
N ARG A 58 -25.95 -11.79 13.94
CA ARG A 58 -27.38 -11.98 13.56
C ARG A 58 -27.99 -13.31 14.03
N ARG A 59 -29.12 -13.18 14.76
CA ARG A 59 -30.22 -14.13 15.03
C ARG A 59 -29.85 -15.63 15.09
N VAL A 60 -29.79 -16.13 16.32
CA VAL A 60 -29.44 -17.49 16.81
C VAL A 60 -30.28 -18.66 16.23
N MET A 61 -31.34 -18.42 15.45
CA MET A 61 -32.23 -19.50 14.97
C MET A 61 -31.74 -20.22 13.69
N GLY A 62 -30.73 -19.71 12.98
CA GLY A 62 -30.20 -20.33 11.76
C GLY A 62 -28.94 -21.20 11.94
N ALA A 63 -28.18 -20.99 13.02
CA ALA A 63 -26.86 -21.62 13.20
C ALA A 63 -26.94 -23.13 13.52
N ILE A 64 -28.03 -23.59 14.16
CA ILE A 64 -28.19 -25.00 14.54
C ILE A 64 -28.46 -25.87 13.30
N ALA A 65 -29.25 -25.40 12.34
CA ALA A 65 -29.53 -26.14 11.11
C ALA A 65 -28.27 -26.28 10.22
N PHE A 66 -27.40 -25.26 10.20
CA PHE A 66 -26.17 -25.27 9.41
C PHE A 66 -25.09 -26.16 10.05
N LEU A 67 -24.96 -26.17 11.38
CA LEU A 67 -24.05 -27.09 12.08
C LEU A 67 -24.47 -28.56 11.93
N VAL A 68 -25.78 -28.85 11.96
CA VAL A 68 -26.28 -30.22 11.72
C VAL A 68 -26.01 -30.68 10.28
N ALA A 69 -26.13 -29.77 9.29
CA ALA A 69 -25.80 -30.10 7.89
C ALA A 69 -24.30 -30.37 7.67
N ILE A 70 -23.41 -29.61 8.32
CA ILE A 70 -21.96 -29.84 8.26
C ILE A 70 -21.57 -31.14 8.98
N SER A 71 -22.19 -31.45 10.12
CA SER A 71 -21.97 -32.73 10.80
C SER A 71 -22.45 -33.93 9.98
N LEU A 72 -23.54 -33.78 9.20
CA LEU A 72 -24.05 -34.86 8.35
C LEU A 72 -23.14 -35.13 7.13
N ILE A 73 -22.50 -34.10 6.58
CA ILE A 73 -21.56 -34.23 5.45
C ILE A 73 -20.23 -34.85 5.91
N LEU A 74 -19.76 -34.54 7.13
CA LEU A 74 -18.52 -35.10 7.67
C LEU A 74 -18.64 -36.61 8.02
N VAL A 75 -19.85 -37.11 8.28
CA VAL A 75 -20.10 -38.54 8.57
C VAL A 75 -20.18 -39.38 7.28
N LEU A 76 -20.45 -38.76 6.12
CA LEU A 76 -20.65 -39.48 4.85
C LEU A 76 -19.36 -39.70 4.02
N THR A 77 -18.22 -39.12 4.42
CA THR A 77 -16.96 -39.25 3.65
C THR A 77 -15.91 -40.15 4.31
N LEU A 78 -16.20 -40.77 5.45
CA LEU A 78 -15.31 -41.70 6.13
C LEU A 78 -15.76 -43.16 5.90
N THR A 79 -15.76 -43.61 4.65
CA THR A 79 -15.69 -45.06 4.35
C THR A 79 -14.25 -45.39 3.95
N PRO A 80 -13.52 -46.19 4.75
CA PRO A 80 -12.17 -46.62 4.40
C PRO A 80 -12.23 -47.67 3.28
N VAL A 81 -11.65 -47.33 2.12
CA VAL A 81 -11.27 -48.34 1.12
C VAL A 81 -9.95 -48.95 1.58
N GLY A 82 -9.99 -50.24 1.89
CA GLY A 82 -8.87 -51.02 2.38
C GLY A 82 -7.88 -51.44 1.29
N GLY A 83 -6.69 -51.86 1.77
CA GLY A 83 -5.58 -52.43 1.01
C GLY A 83 -4.40 -51.45 0.98
N GLY A 84 -3.26 -51.68 1.62
CA GLY A 84 -2.62 -52.91 2.05
C GLY A 84 -1.22 -52.93 1.42
N ALA A 85 -0.20 -52.56 2.18
CA ALA A 85 1.19 -53.02 2.05
C ALA A 85 2.03 -52.38 3.15
N ALA A 86 2.60 -53.24 4.00
CA ALA A 86 3.53 -52.88 5.04
C ALA A 86 4.87 -52.44 4.45
N VAL A 87 5.42 -51.33 4.96
CA VAL A 87 6.87 -51.10 4.94
C VAL A 87 7.28 -50.65 6.33
N ASP A 88 8.07 -51.53 6.95
CA ASP A 88 8.79 -51.38 8.19
C ASP A 88 9.87 -50.30 8.03
N THR A 89 9.91 -49.27 8.87
CA THR A 89 11.16 -48.53 9.11
C THR A 89 11.18 -47.97 10.53
N SER A 90 12.19 -48.44 11.25
CA SER A 90 12.53 -48.22 12.64
C SER A 90 12.98 -46.80 12.98
N VAL A 91 12.44 -46.30 14.09
CA VAL A 91 13.12 -45.68 15.25
C VAL A 91 14.49 -45.00 15.00
N ALA A 92 14.53 -43.68 15.19
CA ALA A 92 15.63 -43.03 15.91
C ALA A 92 15.09 -41.73 16.55
N ALA A 93 14.94 -41.77 17.87
CA ALA A 93 14.70 -40.59 18.69
C ALA A 93 16.03 -39.86 18.90
N THR A 94 16.05 -38.56 18.62
CA THR A 94 17.15 -37.68 19.05
C THR A 94 16.57 -36.56 19.87
N ALA A 95 16.89 -36.58 21.16
CA ALA A 95 16.65 -35.51 22.11
C ALA A 95 17.83 -34.54 22.07
N GLU A 96 17.58 -33.25 21.92
CA GLU A 96 18.53 -32.17 22.21
C GLU A 96 17.74 -31.06 22.90
N SER A 97 17.84 -30.89 24.22
CA SER A 97 18.96 -30.36 25.01
C SER A 97 19.13 -28.84 24.82
N SER A 98 18.44 -28.13 25.72
CA SER A 98 18.59 -26.71 26.01
C SER A 98 19.99 -26.40 26.53
N THR A 99 20.68 -25.43 25.93
CA THR A 99 21.85 -24.79 26.55
C THR A 99 21.73 -23.28 26.48
N THR A 100 21.56 -22.70 27.67
CA THR A 100 21.71 -21.28 27.99
C THR A 100 23.19 -20.90 27.89
N ALA A 101 23.52 -19.82 27.19
CA ALA A 101 24.84 -19.20 27.25
C ALA A 101 24.72 -17.67 27.31
N THR A 102 24.92 -17.16 28.51
CA THR A 102 25.27 -15.78 28.85
C THR A 102 26.70 -15.50 28.40
N GLY A 103 27.01 -14.33 27.83
CA GLY A 103 28.43 -14.01 27.60
C GLY A 103 28.77 -12.73 26.83
N ALA A 104 29.13 -11.71 27.60
CA ALA A 104 30.31 -10.84 27.43
C ALA A 104 30.45 -9.88 26.22
N THR A 105 30.40 -8.59 26.60
CA THR A 105 31.12 -7.44 26.05
C THR A 105 32.57 -7.71 25.61
N SER A 106 32.99 -7.14 24.48
CA SER A 106 34.33 -6.53 24.33
C SER A 106 34.41 -5.48 23.20
N PRO A 107 35.23 -4.44 23.37
CA PRO A 107 35.45 -3.37 22.39
C PRO A 107 36.58 -3.74 21.43
N THR A 108 36.54 -3.30 20.17
CA THR A 108 37.68 -3.47 19.24
C THR A 108 37.90 -2.20 18.41
N THR A 109 38.84 -1.42 18.93
CA THR A 109 40.04 -0.85 18.29
C THR A 109 39.94 -0.33 16.84
N SER A 110 40.04 1.00 16.74
CA SER A 110 40.37 1.76 15.54
C SER A 110 41.75 1.36 15.00
N THR A 111 41.80 0.86 13.76
CA THR A 111 43.06 0.61 13.05
C THR A 111 43.27 1.69 11.99
N THR A 112 44.22 2.58 12.28
CA THR A 112 44.80 3.53 11.33
C THR A 112 45.62 2.76 10.31
N THR A 113 45.24 2.82 9.03
CA THR A 113 46.05 2.27 7.92
C THR A 113 46.44 3.37 6.94
N THR A 114 47.75 3.58 6.95
CA THR A 114 48.64 4.24 5.99
C THR A 114 48.18 4.33 4.54
N GLN A 115 48.09 5.59 4.08
CA GLN A 115 48.28 6.07 2.72
C GLN A 115 49.74 5.83 2.29
N PRO A 116 50.01 5.18 1.13
CA PRO A 116 50.53 5.94 -0.01
C PRO A 116 50.20 5.34 -1.40
N GLU A 117 50.23 6.21 -2.41
CA GLU A 117 51.07 6.10 -3.63
C GLU A 117 50.37 6.80 -4.81
N ALA A 118 50.99 7.89 -5.25
CA ALA A 118 50.47 8.78 -6.28
C ALA A 118 50.47 8.06 -7.64
N ARG A 119 49.29 7.66 -8.08
CA ARG A 119 49.07 7.05 -9.41
C ARG A 119 49.29 8.11 -10.50
N PRO A 120 49.95 7.77 -11.64
CA PRO A 120 50.24 8.73 -12.69
C PRO A 120 48.95 9.34 -13.25
N SER A 121 48.94 10.68 -13.32
CA SER A 121 47.88 11.46 -13.93
C SER A 121 47.77 11.11 -15.41
N MET A 122 46.75 10.32 -15.77
CA MET A 122 46.39 10.14 -17.17
C MET A 122 45.83 11.46 -17.70
N ALA A 123 46.28 11.84 -18.90
CA ALA A 123 45.81 13.03 -19.60
C ALA A 123 44.27 13.07 -19.63
N PRO A 124 43.65 14.25 -19.47
CA PRO A 124 42.21 14.39 -19.45
C PRO A 124 41.62 13.84 -20.76
N LEU A 125 40.68 12.91 -20.62
CA LEU A 125 39.92 12.36 -21.73
C LEU A 125 39.26 13.53 -22.48
N PRO A 126 39.30 13.58 -23.83
CA PRO A 126 38.74 14.68 -24.60
C PRO A 126 37.28 14.91 -24.18
N THR A 127 37.00 16.14 -23.73
CA THR A 127 35.66 16.61 -23.41
C THR A 127 34.79 16.43 -24.65
N GLN A 128 33.81 15.52 -24.58
CA GLN A 128 32.86 15.35 -25.68
C GLN A 128 32.15 16.68 -25.92
N GLU A 129 32.10 17.13 -27.17
CA GLU A 129 31.37 18.34 -27.54
C GLU A 129 29.88 18.17 -27.18
N PRO A 130 29.23 19.22 -26.64
CA PRO A 130 27.81 19.19 -26.36
C PRO A 130 27.02 18.80 -27.61
N SER A 131 26.18 17.76 -27.50
CA SER A 131 25.30 17.36 -28.59
C SER A 131 24.36 18.51 -28.95
N THR A 132 24.29 18.85 -30.23
CA THR A 132 23.39 19.89 -30.78
C THR A 132 21.99 19.36 -31.06
N MET A 133 21.68 18.09 -30.73
CA MET A 133 20.31 17.60 -30.86
C MET A 133 19.39 18.34 -29.90
N PRO A 134 18.28 18.92 -30.38
CA PRO A 134 17.32 19.58 -29.53
C PRO A 134 16.74 18.57 -28.53
N THR A 135 16.87 18.88 -27.25
CA THR A 135 16.17 18.18 -26.18
C THR A 135 14.68 18.41 -26.38
N LEU A 136 13.93 17.36 -26.72
CA LEU A 136 12.48 17.43 -26.81
C LEU A 136 11.90 17.73 -25.43
N GLU A 137 11.05 18.76 -25.33
CA GLU A 137 10.33 19.04 -24.09
C GLU A 137 9.39 17.88 -23.75
N PRO A 138 9.24 17.52 -22.46
CA PRO A 138 8.30 16.50 -22.04
C PRO A 138 6.86 16.87 -22.42
N ALA A 139 6.09 15.92 -22.93
CA ALA A 139 4.67 16.14 -23.22
C ALA A 139 3.86 15.99 -21.93
N VAL A 140 3.07 17.00 -21.58
CA VAL A 140 2.21 17.01 -20.38
C VAL A 140 0.75 16.85 -20.80
N SER A 141 0.04 15.89 -20.22
CA SER A 141 -1.39 15.72 -20.48
C SER A 141 -2.21 16.87 -19.87
N PRO A 142 -3.45 17.10 -20.33
CA PRO A 142 -4.44 17.84 -19.54
C PRO A 142 -4.61 17.22 -18.14
N SER A 143 -5.16 17.98 -17.19
CA SER A 143 -5.47 17.46 -15.87
C SER A 143 -6.75 16.61 -15.90
N PHE A 144 -6.76 15.52 -15.12
CA PHE A 144 -7.89 14.59 -15.04
C PHE A 144 -7.93 13.89 -13.67
N GLN A 145 -9.03 13.23 -13.33
CA GLN A 145 -9.06 12.37 -12.15
C GLN A 145 -8.61 10.96 -12.52
N LEU A 146 -7.71 10.37 -11.73
CA LEU A 146 -7.26 9.01 -11.99
C LEU A 146 -8.22 8.03 -11.31
N ARG A 147 -8.96 7.27 -12.11
CA ARG A 147 -10.02 6.35 -11.65
C ARG A 147 -9.59 4.90 -11.85
N LEU A 148 -10.03 4.03 -10.93
CA LEU A 148 -9.97 2.58 -11.13
C LEU A 148 -10.86 2.17 -12.31
N HIS A 149 -10.27 1.53 -13.30
CA HIS A 149 -10.97 1.15 -14.52
C HIS A 149 -11.92 -0.02 -14.27
N TRP A 150 -13.14 0.08 -14.80
CA TRP A 150 -14.17 -0.93 -14.64
C TRP A 150 -14.80 -1.26 -15.99
N GLU A 151 -15.10 -2.53 -16.22
CA GLU A 151 -15.78 -3.03 -17.43
C GLU A 151 -16.92 -3.98 -17.03
N ASP A 152 -17.93 -4.09 -17.91
CA ASP A 152 -19.01 -5.04 -17.73
C ASP A 152 -18.46 -6.46 -17.54
N GLY A 153 -18.96 -7.13 -16.50
CA GLY A 153 -18.49 -8.44 -16.08
C GLY A 153 -17.52 -8.43 -14.89
N TYR A 154 -16.92 -7.28 -14.53
CA TYR A 154 -16.06 -7.21 -13.35
C TYR A 154 -16.85 -7.48 -12.06
N TYR A 155 -16.22 -8.10 -11.06
CA TYR A 155 -16.88 -8.49 -9.82
C TYR A 155 -16.14 -7.99 -8.57
N TRP A 156 -16.61 -6.89 -8.01
CA TRP A 156 -15.99 -6.21 -6.87
C TRP A 156 -16.98 -6.06 -5.72
N GLN A 157 -16.53 -6.27 -4.48
CA GLN A 157 -17.37 -6.13 -3.28
C GLN A 157 -18.71 -6.88 -3.39
N GLU A 158 -18.65 -8.12 -3.91
CA GLU A 158 -19.82 -8.97 -4.14
C GLU A 158 -20.86 -8.40 -5.13
N SER A 159 -20.46 -7.45 -5.96
CA SER A 159 -21.32 -6.78 -6.93
C SER A 159 -20.69 -6.75 -8.32
N ARG A 160 -21.55 -6.79 -9.35
CA ARG A 160 -21.22 -6.49 -10.75
C ARG A 160 -21.60 -5.05 -11.13
N GLU A 161 -22.07 -4.26 -10.17
CA GLU A 161 -22.35 -2.86 -10.42
C GLU A 161 -21.05 -2.08 -10.46
N GLU A 162 -20.95 -1.15 -11.41
CA GLU A 162 -19.81 -0.26 -11.54
C GLU A 162 -19.64 0.58 -10.27
N MET A 163 -18.43 0.55 -9.71
CA MET A 163 -18.03 1.44 -8.63
C MET A 163 -17.01 2.46 -9.14
N PHE A 164 -17.23 3.72 -8.79
CA PHE A 164 -16.43 4.85 -9.25
C PHE A 164 -15.42 5.23 -8.17
N TYR A 165 -14.27 4.55 -8.14
CA TYR A 165 -13.18 4.85 -7.23
C TYR A 165 -12.09 5.69 -7.91
N CYS A 166 -11.74 6.82 -7.32
CA CYS A 166 -10.72 7.74 -7.79
C CYS A 166 -9.58 7.83 -6.78
N MET A 167 -8.36 8.02 -7.28
CA MET A 167 -7.20 8.26 -6.43
C MET A 167 -7.29 9.63 -5.74
N GLU A 168 -6.86 9.65 -4.50
CA GLU A 168 -6.74 10.84 -3.67
C GLU A 168 -5.47 10.75 -2.81
N CYS A 169 -4.86 11.89 -2.48
CA CYS A 169 -3.78 11.92 -1.50
C CYS A 169 -4.32 11.87 -0.07
N ALA A 170 -3.68 11.04 0.75
CA ALA A 170 -4.03 10.80 2.14
C ALA A 170 -2.85 11.17 3.05
N ASP A 171 -3.16 11.80 4.18
CA ASP A 171 -2.19 12.04 5.25
C ASP A 171 -2.27 10.86 6.21
N CYS A 172 -1.20 10.07 6.29
CA CYS A 172 -1.14 8.86 7.11
C CYS A 172 0.10 8.91 7.99
N ASP A 173 -0.01 8.46 9.24
CA ASP A 173 1.14 8.34 10.14
C ASP A 173 2.05 7.17 9.72
N GLU A 174 1.44 6.09 9.22
CA GLU A 174 2.15 4.91 8.75
C GLU A 174 1.43 4.27 7.55
N TYR A 175 2.20 3.63 6.66
CA TYR A 175 1.62 2.74 5.66
C TYR A 175 1.10 1.46 6.31
N THR A 176 -0.17 1.16 6.11
CA THR A 176 -0.76 -0.11 6.50
C THR A 176 -1.32 -0.84 5.28
N THR A 177 -1.37 -2.16 5.35
CA THR A 177 -2.09 -2.98 4.36
C THR A 177 -3.60 -3.07 4.67
N GLY A 178 -4.10 -2.23 5.57
CA GLY A 178 -5.50 -2.22 5.99
C GLY A 178 -6.35 -1.30 5.12
N ASP A 179 -7.59 -1.04 5.55
CA ASP A 179 -8.19 0.23 5.13
C ASP A 179 -7.41 1.39 5.76
N GLY A 180 -7.53 2.57 5.17
CA GLY A 180 -6.85 3.77 5.66
C GLY A 180 -7.14 4.05 7.14
N ARG A 181 -8.26 3.60 7.70
CA ARG A 181 -8.57 3.78 9.12
C ARG A 181 -7.63 3.02 10.03
N ASP A 182 -7.16 1.84 9.62
CA ASP A 182 -6.18 1.06 10.37
C ASP A 182 -4.81 1.78 10.44
N GLY A 183 -4.51 2.69 9.50
CA GLY A 183 -3.28 3.49 9.47
C GLY A 183 -3.41 4.92 9.98
N ASP A 184 -4.51 5.26 10.67
CA ASP A 184 -4.91 6.64 11.00
C ASP A 184 -4.80 7.59 9.80
N CYS A 185 -5.07 7.07 8.59
CA CYS A 185 -5.08 7.87 7.39
C CYS A 185 -6.28 8.80 7.41
N ARG A 186 -6.01 10.08 7.19
CA ARG A 186 -7.00 11.13 7.15
C ARG A 186 -6.96 11.81 5.81
N SER A 187 -8.15 12.07 5.32
CA SER A 187 -8.32 12.98 4.22
C SER A 187 -8.12 14.42 4.72
N ARG A 188 -7.30 15.21 4.03
CA ARG A 188 -7.06 16.62 4.43
C ARG A 188 -7.90 17.65 3.67
N GLY A 189 -8.83 17.24 2.81
CA GLY A 189 -9.81 18.13 2.18
C GLY A 189 -10.23 17.68 0.78
N SER A 190 -10.89 18.53 0.01
CA SER A 190 -11.54 18.12 -1.25
C SER A 190 -10.74 18.40 -2.54
N SER A 191 -9.47 18.82 -2.44
CA SER A 191 -8.72 19.34 -3.59
C SER A 191 -7.24 18.91 -3.60
N SER A 192 -6.67 18.73 -4.80
CA SER A 192 -5.23 18.43 -5.01
C SER A 192 -4.27 19.43 -4.36
N ALA A 193 -4.66 20.70 -4.24
CA ALA A 193 -3.87 21.76 -3.60
C ALA A 193 -3.50 21.49 -2.13
N ARG A 194 -4.12 20.48 -1.49
CA ARG A 194 -3.83 20.08 -0.10
C ARG A 194 -2.85 18.91 0.01
N CYS A 195 -2.43 18.33 -1.11
CA CYS A 195 -1.39 17.31 -1.11
C CYS A 195 -0.05 17.90 -0.69
N ARG A 196 0.73 17.11 0.06
CA ARG A 196 2.06 17.49 0.53
C ARG A 196 3.02 16.33 0.26
N GLU A 197 4.31 16.65 0.25
CA GLU A 197 5.34 15.62 0.28
C GLU A 197 5.14 14.70 1.50
N GLY A 198 5.34 13.40 1.31
CA GLY A 198 5.12 12.37 2.33
C GLY A 198 3.69 11.83 2.41
N HIS A 199 2.70 12.50 1.82
CA HIS A 199 1.33 11.95 1.76
C HIS A 199 1.30 10.66 0.94
N LEU A 200 0.48 9.70 1.35
CA LEU A 200 0.22 8.47 0.61
C LEU A 200 -0.91 8.69 -0.42
N VAL A 201 -1.22 7.66 -1.20
CA VAL A 201 -2.32 7.67 -2.17
C VAL A 201 -3.28 6.52 -1.84
N TRP A 202 -4.57 6.82 -1.74
CA TRP A 202 -5.64 5.83 -1.56
C TRP A 202 -6.71 5.99 -2.65
N ILE A 203 -7.68 5.08 -2.67
CA ILE A 203 -8.89 5.23 -3.49
C ILE A 203 -10.09 5.67 -2.66
N GLU A 204 -10.94 6.52 -3.24
CA GLU A 204 -12.15 7.05 -2.61
C GLU A 204 -13.24 7.25 -3.69
N TRP A 205 -14.51 7.39 -3.31
CA TRP A 205 -15.58 7.64 -4.27
C TRP A 205 -15.32 8.90 -5.11
N CYS A 206 -15.34 8.75 -6.44
CA CYS A 206 -15.03 9.83 -7.40
C CYS A 206 -15.90 11.08 -7.26
N ASN A 207 -17.12 10.97 -6.73
CA ASN A 207 -18.06 12.08 -6.59
C ASN A 207 -17.81 12.97 -5.36
N ARG A 208 -16.87 12.60 -4.48
CA ARG A 208 -16.65 13.37 -3.24
C ARG A 208 -15.68 14.53 -3.44
N ARG A 209 -14.71 14.42 -4.36
CA ARG A 209 -13.52 15.31 -4.38
C ARG A 209 -12.84 15.47 -5.72
N ASP A 210 -12.17 16.60 -5.89
CA ASP A 210 -11.60 17.07 -7.16
C ASP A 210 -10.08 16.92 -7.15
N TYR A 211 -9.60 15.73 -6.81
CA TYR A 211 -8.18 15.39 -7.00
C TYR A 211 -7.93 15.20 -8.48
N GLN A 212 -6.98 15.99 -9.00
CA GLN A 212 -6.58 15.97 -10.39
C GLN A 212 -5.09 15.65 -10.50
N PHE A 213 -4.74 14.93 -11.55
CA PHE A 213 -3.41 14.48 -11.88
C PHE A 213 -3.09 14.82 -13.34
N GLU A 214 -1.81 14.79 -13.67
CA GLU A 214 -1.27 14.96 -15.01
C GLU A 214 -0.25 13.85 -15.27
N ILE A 215 -0.16 13.40 -16.52
CA ILE A 215 0.88 12.50 -16.98
C ILE A 215 1.93 13.34 -17.69
N ILE A 216 3.18 13.25 -17.23
CA ILE A 216 4.35 13.83 -17.88
C ILE A 216 5.07 12.71 -18.62
N GLN A 217 5.04 12.74 -19.95
CA GLN A 217 5.72 11.76 -20.80
C GLN A 217 7.13 12.24 -21.11
N HIS A 218 8.12 11.48 -20.64
CA HIS A 218 9.52 11.72 -20.94
C HIS A 218 9.98 10.79 -22.05
N TYR A 219 10.54 11.38 -23.10
CA TYR A 219 11.02 10.61 -24.25
C TYR A 219 12.15 9.66 -23.81
N ASN A 220 11.97 8.35 -24.04
CA ASN A 220 12.88 7.25 -23.68
C ASN A 220 13.04 6.91 -22.19
N SER A 221 12.47 7.66 -21.24
CA SER A 221 12.64 7.41 -19.79
C SER A 221 11.36 7.06 -19.03
N GLY A 222 10.21 6.96 -19.70
CA GLY A 222 8.94 6.57 -19.08
C GLY A 222 8.05 7.76 -18.79
N SER A 223 7.04 7.56 -17.96
CA SER A 223 6.07 8.61 -17.59
C SER A 223 6.12 8.90 -16.09
N GLN A 224 5.92 10.15 -15.69
CA GLN A 224 5.62 10.50 -14.30
C GLN A 224 4.13 10.80 -14.16
N VAL A 225 3.55 10.49 -13.00
CA VAL A 225 2.20 10.93 -12.63
C VAL A 225 2.34 12.02 -11.58
N ARG A 226 1.91 13.24 -11.92
CA ARG A 226 2.05 14.44 -11.11
C ARG A 226 0.69 14.88 -10.57
N VAL A 227 0.64 15.36 -9.33
CA VAL A 227 -0.54 16.01 -8.75
C VAL A 227 -0.71 17.39 -9.38
N HIS A 228 -1.87 17.63 -10.01
CA HIS A 228 -2.14 18.88 -10.74
C HIS A 228 -1.99 20.11 -9.85
N GLY A 229 -1.30 21.13 -10.38
CA GLY A 229 -1.03 22.39 -9.68
C GLY A 229 0.08 22.32 -8.62
N THR A 230 0.84 21.23 -8.56
CA THR A 230 1.95 21.04 -7.61
C THR A 230 3.18 20.48 -8.32
N ASP A 231 4.31 20.39 -7.62
CA ASP A 231 5.51 19.68 -8.07
C ASP A 231 5.66 18.31 -7.38
N LEU A 232 4.54 17.67 -7.05
CA LEU A 232 4.52 16.37 -6.38
C LEU A 232 4.18 15.25 -7.37
N CYS A 233 5.05 14.24 -7.44
CA CYS A 233 4.92 13.07 -8.28
C CYS A 233 4.73 11.80 -7.44
N PHE A 234 4.10 10.80 -8.04
CA PHE A 234 4.07 9.46 -7.47
C PHE A 234 5.48 8.89 -7.36
N SER A 235 5.86 8.45 -6.18
CA SER A 235 7.11 7.76 -5.91
C SER A 235 6.83 6.44 -5.21
N THR A 236 7.48 5.37 -5.67
CA THR A 236 7.38 4.06 -5.04
C THR A 236 8.32 3.97 -3.85
N VAL A 237 7.81 3.50 -2.71
CA VAL A 237 8.59 3.37 -1.48
C VAL A 237 8.71 1.90 -1.11
N TYR A 238 9.96 1.46 -0.93
CA TYR A 238 10.34 0.05 -0.66
C TYR A 238 9.71 -0.98 -1.61
N ASN A 239 9.37 -0.57 -2.84
CA ASN A 239 8.63 -1.40 -3.80
C ASN A 239 7.31 -1.95 -3.19
N ARG A 240 6.63 -1.17 -2.33
CA ARG A 240 5.39 -1.62 -1.65
C ARG A 240 4.24 -0.66 -1.83
N TYR A 241 4.46 0.64 -1.67
CA TYR A 241 3.38 1.63 -1.67
C TYR A 241 3.79 2.92 -2.36
N LEU A 242 2.80 3.80 -2.57
CA LEU A 242 3.00 5.13 -3.12
C LEU A 242 3.10 6.20 -2.04
N GLU A 243 4.05 7.09 -2.25
CA GLU A 243 4.21 8.34 -1.52
C GLU A 243 4.34 9.48 -2.54
N LEU A 244 3.82 10.65 -2.20
CA LEU A 244 4.01 11.86 -2.97
C LEU A 244 5.37 12.48 -2.62
N ARG A 245 6.21 12.71 -3.63
CA ARG A 245 7.52 13.36 -3.47
C ARG A 245 7.74 14.43 -4.51
N VAL A 246 8.68 15.34 -4.26
CA VAL A 246 9.08 16.33 -5.26
C VAL A 246 9.46 15.64 -6.57
N CYS A 247 8.92 16.11 -7.69
CA CYS A 247 9.12 15.49 -9.00
C CYS A 247 10.61 15.49 -9.39
N ASN A 248 11.13 14.30 -9.73
CA ASN A 248 12.48 14.13 -10.24
C ASN A 248 12.49 13.13 -11.40
N GLN A 249 12.65 13.63 -12.63
CA GLN A 249 12.66 12.81 -13.85
C GLN A 249 13.83 11.82 -13.95
N THR A 250 14.84 11.94 -13.09
CA THR A 250 15.99 11.02 -13.02
C THR A 250 15.79 9.92 -11.98
N ASP A 251 14.79 10.06 -11.10
CA ASP A 251 14.48 9.08 -10.07
C ASP A 251 13.63 7.95 -10.66
N ALA A 252 14.23 6.77 -10.82
CA ALA A 252 13.56 5.58 -11.33
C ALA A 252 12.32 5.19 -10.52
N LEU A 253 12.26 5.52 -9.22
CA LEU A 253 11.11 5.23 -8.36
C LEU A 253 9.88 6.09 -8.68
N GLN A 254 10.06 7.18 -9.44
CA GLN A 254 8.99 8.05 -9.90
C GLN A 254 8.59 7.82 -11.36
N LEU A 255 9.26 6.88 -12.04
CA LEU A 255 9.04 6.60 -13.46
C LEU A 255 8.17 5.36 -13.62
N TRP A 256 7.16 5.49 -14.48
CA TRP A 256 6.22 4.46 -14.87
C TRP A 256 6.47 4.06 -16.32
N SER A 257 6.05 2.84 -16.68
CA SER A 257 6.04 2.38 -18.07
C SER A 257 5.27 3.40 -18.94
N PRO A 258 5.71 3.67 -20.18
CA PRO A 258 5.09 4.69 -21.03
C PRO A 258 3.57 4.51 -21.16
N ILE A 259 2.81 5.56 -20.81
CA ILE A 259 1.35 5.54 -20.86
C ILE A 259 0.90 6.12 -22.21
N ALA A 260 0.57 5.23 -23.16
CA ALA A 260 0.16 5.62 -24.51
C ALA A 260 -1.35 5.85 -24.66
N ASP A 261 -2.17 5.16 -23.85
CA ASP A 261 -3.63 5.25 -23.87
C ASP A 261 -4.13 5.47 -22.44
N THR A 262 -4.79 6.60 -22.20
CA THR A 262 -5.32 6.97 -20.88
C THR A 262 -6.70 6.39 -20.60
N LYS A 263 -7.34 5.72 -21.57
CA LYS A 263 -8.66 5.10 -21.37
C LYS A 263 -8.60 3.82 -20.54
N LYS A 264 -7.49 3.09 -20.64
CA LYS A 264 -7.22 1.86 -19.88
C LYS A 264 -5.73 1.57 -19.90
N PHE A 265 -5.07 1.72 -18.76
CA PHE A 265 -3.63 1.48 -18.64
C PHE A 265 -3.24 0.86 -17.30
N GLU A 266 -2.03 0.31 -17.25
CA GLU A 266 -1.41 -0.19 -16.03
C GLU A 266 -0.33 0.77 -15.57
N LEU A 267 -0.31 1.08 -14.29
CA LEU A 267 0.77 1.85 -13.68
C LEU A 267 1.83 0.88 -13.17
N ARG A 268 2.79 0.57 -14.04
CA ARG A 268 3.90 -0.35 -13.77
C ARG A 268 5.21 0.41 -13.65
N PRO A 269 6.04 0.21 -12.60
CA PRO A 269 7.34 0.86 -12.48
C PRO A 269 8.20 0.68 -13.74
N PHE A 270 8.88 1.73 -14.17
CA PHE A 270 9.59 1.78 -15.45
C PHE A 270 10.77 0.80 -15.50
N ASP A 271 11.47 0.61 -14.39
CA ASP A 271 12.54 -0.36 -14.21
C ASP A 271 12.04 -1.81 -14.39
N GLN A 272 10.76 -2.04 -14.13
CA GLN A 272 10.12 -3.33 -14.30
C GLN A 272 9.56 -3.57 -15.70
N ARG A 273 9.58 -2.61 -16.64
CA ARG A 273 8.86 -2.70 -17.95
C ARG A 273 9.16 -3.94 -18.80
N ASN A 274 10.34 -4.55 -18.63
CA ASN A 274 10.77 -5.73 -19.38
C ASN A 274 10.50 -7.07 -18.66
N LEU A 275 9.99 -7.03 -17.42
CA LEU A 275 9.63 -8.25 -16.69
C LEU A 275 8.38 -8.91 -17.30
N THR A 276 8.13 -10.17 -16.98
CA THR A 276 6.90 -10.85 -17.41
C THR A 276 5.71 -10.40 -16.56
N ARG A 277 4.50 -10.86 -16.90
CA ARG A 277 3.30 -10.64 -16.06
C ARG A 277 3.51 -11.17 -14.62
N ASP A 278 4.16 -12.31 -14.49
CA ASP A 278 4.24 -13.05 -13.23
C ASP A 278 5.34 -12.51 -12.32
N ASP A 279 6.38 -11.89 -12.91
CA ASP A 279 7.51 -11.31 -12.19
C ASP A 279 7.31 -9.81 -11.87
N ALA A 280 6.40 -9.14 -12.58
CA ALA A 280 6.19 -7.72 -12.45
C ALA A 280 5.22 -7.35 -11.33
N ARG A 281 5.39 -6.13 -10.84
CA ARG A 281 4.45 -5.49 -9.93
C ARG A 281 3.76 -4.31 -10.60
N CYS A 282 2.49 -4.18 -10.29
CA CYS A 282 1.62 -3.16 -10.84
C CYS A 282 0.96 -2.43 -9.68
N LEU A 283 0.73 -1.15 -9.89
CA LEU A 283 -0.01 -0.34 -8.95
C LEU A 283 -1.48 -0.78 -8.93
N SER A 284 -1.95 -1.18 -7.76
CA SER A 284 -3.25 -1.82 -7.54
C SER A 284 -3.71 -1.62 -6.09
N GLN A 285 -4.92 -2.08 -5.79
CA GLN A 285 -5.43 -2.32 -4.45
C GLN A 285 -5.37 -3.82 -4.14
N GLN A 286 -5.83 -4.22 -2.95
CA GLN A 286 -6.11 -5.62 -2.65
C GLN A 286 -7.36 -6.11 -3.38
N HIS A 287 -7.52 -7.44 -3.37
CA HIS A 287 -8.68 -8.14 -3.87
C HIS A 287 -9.97 -7.59 -3.24
N HIS A 288 -10.86 -7.07 -4.10
CA HIS A 288 -12.05 -6.29 -3.77
C HIS A 288 -11.75 -4.85 -3.30
N PRO A 289 -11.62 -3.90 -4.23
CA PRO A 289 -11.38 -2.50 -3.91
C PRO A 289 -12.42 -1.95 -2.95
N LYS A 290 -11.99 -1.21 -1.93
CA LYS A 290 -12.87 -0.49 -1.00
C LYS A 290 -12.45 0.97 -0.86
N SER A 291 -13.40 1.82 -0.49
CA SER A 291 -13.12 3.22 -0.14
C SER A 291 -12.06 3.31 0.96
N GLU A 292 -11.24 4.35 0.91
CA GLU A 292 -10.16 4.64 1.86
C GLU A 292 -9.02 3.60 1.82
N GLU A 293 -8.95 2.73 0.80
CA GLU A 293 -7.88 1.72 0.68
C GLU A 293 -6.62 2.31 0.04
N LEU A 294 -5.47 2.11 0.69
CA LEU A 294 -4.18 2.58 0.19
C LEU A 294 -3.79 1.85 -1.09
N VAL A 295 -3.26 2.61 -2.06
CA VAL A 295 -2.78 2.07 -3.32
C VAL A 295 -1.34 1.61 -3.15
N GLY A 296 -1.09 0.35 -3.50
CA GLY A 296 0.21 -0.30 -3.37
C GLY A 296 0.68 -0.97 -4.65
N LEU A 297 1.90 -1.48 -4.63
CA LEU A 297 2.41 -2.37 -5.67
C LEU A 297 2.03 -3.81 -5.32
N HIS A 298 1.30 -4.46 -6.20
CA HIS A 298 0.91 -5.87 -6.09
C HIS A 298 1.46 -6.67 -7.26
N SER A 299 1.41 -7.99 -7.21
CA SER A 299 1.71 -8.81 -8.39
C SER A 299 0.79 -8.39 -9.54
N CYS A 300 1.35 -8.09 -10.73
CA CYS A 300 0.54 -7.81 -11.90
C CYS A 300 -0.33 -9.02 -12.29
N ALA A 301 0.11 -10.24 -11.97
CA ALA A 301 -0.65 -11.45 -12.25
C ALA A 301 -1.94 -11.52 -11.42
N GLU A 302 -1.81 -11.31 -10.11
CA GLU A 302 -2.92 -11.29 -9.14
C GLU A 302 -3.85 -10.11 -9.39
N ALA A 303 -3.31 -8.89 -9.51
CA ALA A 303 -4.12 -7.69 -9.76
C ALA A 303 -4.93 -7.77 -11.07
N ARG A 304 -4.44 -8.48 -12.09
CA ARG A 304 -5.21 -8.75 -13.32
C ARG A 304 -6.30 -9.79 -13.10
N GLN A 305 -6.06 -10.79 -12.28
CA GLN A 305 -7.05 -11.79 -11.91
C GLN A 305 -8.18 -11.16 -11.09
N ASP A 306 -7.83 -10.21 -10.24
CA ASP A 306 -8.76 -9.45 -9.39
C ASP A 306 -9.39 -8.24 -10.12
N GLU A 307 -8.96 -7.99 -11.36
CA GLU A 307 -9.42 -6.91 -12.23
C GLU A 307 -9.12 -5.49 -11.67
N THR A 308 -8.21 -5.36 -10.70
CA THR A 308 -7.86 -4.10 -10.01
C THR A 308 -6.61 -3.41 -10.55
N VAL A 309 -5.98 -3.97 -11.59
CA VAL A 309 -4.71 -3.46 -12.13
C VAL A 309 -4.87 -2.21 -13.03
N TYR A 310 -6.07 -2.00 -13.56
CA TYR A 310 -6.30 -1.06 -14.65
C TYR A 310 -6.78 0.29 -14.12
N TRP A 311 -6.26 1.35 -14.71
CA TRP A 311 -6.58 2.74 -14.42
C TRP A 311 -7.07 3.45 -15.67
N ALA A 312 -7.87 4.49 -15.48
CA ALA A 312 -8.42 5.30 -16.56
C ALA A 312 -8.45 6.77 -16.18
N GLU A 313 -8.35 7.64 -17.18
CA GLU A 313 -8.74 9.04 -17.03
C GLU A 313 -10.25 9.15 -16.76
N TYR A 314 -10.61 10.03 -15.84
CA TYR A 314 -11.99 10.35 -15.52
C TYR A 314 -12.21 11.86 -15.50
N HIS A 315 -13.23 12.29 -16.23
CA HIS A 315 -13.70 13.66 -16.30
C HIS A 315 -15.13 13.70 -15.78
N ARG A 316 -15.41 14.63 -14.87
CA ARG A 316 -16.78 14.90 -14.41
C ARG A 316 -17.55 15.77 -15.39
#